data_AF-A0A0C3AV74-F1
#
_entry.id   AF-A0A0C3AV74-F1
#
_cell.length_a   1.000
_cell.length_b   1.000
_cell.length_c   1.000
_cell.angle_alpha   90.00
_cell.angle_beta   90.00
_cell.angle_gamma   90.00
#
_symmetry.space_group_name_H-M   'P 1'
#
loop_
_entity.id
_entity.type
_entity.pdbx_description
1 polymer ?
#
loop_
_entity_poly.entity_id
_entity_poly.type
_entity_poly.pdbx_seq_one_letter_code
_entity_poly.pdbx_strand_id
1 'polypeptide(L)'
;MFTHCPLELSAAYNRPFLGNTATDFVNSLLNTGDDIRHDSLPIYARAISILQSSGTGKSRLLTEVGKQTFTLPICLRNPNDPGYPPSDAAVYHYFAQLTTDNDMSFTAHSAIASFLAAAHKTMLEWLQEAQRKYDFDGPQLHEWWYNLMEQSVREGERHFFFEEVLRKANTVSHWFLTFQIIVIR
;
A
#
# COMPACT_ATOMS: atom_id res chain seq x y z
N MET A 1 12.71 -21.28 -17.61
CA MET A 1 11.92 -20.18 -17.01
C MET A 1 10.53 -20.73 -16.80
N PHE A 2 10.17 -21.11 -15.56
CA PHE A 2 8.89 -21.76 -15.27
C PHE A 2 7.79 -20.68 -15.23
N THR A 3 7.01 -20.57 -16.30
CA THR A 3 5.78 -19.78 -16.31
C THR A 3 4.73 -20.53 -15.50
N HIS A 4 4.71 -20.32 -14.19
CA HIS A 4 3.66 -20.87 -13.33
C HIS A 4 2.31 -20.27 -13.73
N CYS A 5 1.30 -21.12 -13.85
CA CYS A 5 -0.08 -20.71 -14.12
C CYS A 5 -0.56 -19.78 -12.98
N PRO A 6 -1.23 -18.65 -13.25
CA PRO A 6 -1.73 -17.72 -12.22
C PRO A 6 -2.57 -18.41 -11.14
N LEU A 7 -3.29 -19.47 -11.49
CA LEU A 7 -4.09 -20.29 -10.56
C LEU A 7 -3.22 -21.07 -9.57
N GLU A 8 -2.08 -21.60 -10.00
CA GLU A 8 -1.15 -22.32 -9.12
C GLU A 8 -0.46 -21.37 -8.14
N LEU A 9 -0.08 -20.18 -8.60
CA LEU A 9 0.51 -19.15 -7.75
C LEU A 9 -0.49 -18.67 -6.69
N SER A 10 -1.76 -18.46 -7.07
CA SER A 10 -2.82 -18.13 -6.12
C SER A 10 -3.05 -19.25 -5.11
N ALA A 11 -3.07 -20.52 -5.55
CA ALA A 11 -3.23 -21.66 -4.64
C ALA A 11 -2.05 -21.79 -3.65
N ALA A 12 -0.82 -21.62 -4.12
CA ALA A 12 0.36 -21.61 -3.27
C ALA A 12 0.35 -20.43 -2.28
N TYR A 13 -0.06 -19.25 -2.76
CA TYR A 13 -0.15 -18.05 -1.94
C TYR A 13 -1.18 -18.15 -0.82
N ASN A 14 -2.23 -18.97 -0.99
CA ASN A 14 -3.31 -19.09 -0.01
C ASN A 14 -3.13 -20.26 0.98
N ARG A 15 -2.02 -21.01 0.91
CA ARG A 15 -1.71 -22.07 1.90
C ARG A 15 -1.61 -21.50 3.32
N PRO A 16 -1.81 -22.27 4.40
CA PRO A 16 -1.60 -21.78 5.76
C PRO A 16 -0.22 -21.14 5.94
N PHE A 17 -0.17 -19.95 6.53
CA PHE A 17 1.10 -19.31 6.86
C PHE A 17 1.73 -20.01 8.06
N LEU A 18 3.01 -20.35 7.98
CA LEU A 18 3.71 -21.08 9.02
C LEU A 18 4.61 -20.16 9.83
N GLY A 19 4.51 -20.26 11.16
CA GLY A 19 5.31 -19.48 12.10
C GLY A 19 4.65 -18.16 12.51
N ASN A 20 5.33 -17.44 13.43
CA ASN A 20 4.81 -16.22 14.08
C ASN A 20 5.43 -14.93 13.52
N THR A 21 6.17 -15.01 12.40
CA THR A 21 6.94 -13.88 11.87
C THR A 21 6.09 -12.63 11.61
N ALA A 22 4.83 -12.78 11.22
CA ALA A 22 3.93 -11.62 11.03
C ALA A 22 3.64 -10.91 12.37
N THR A 23 3.39 -11.67 13.42
CA THR A 23 3.15 -11.14 14.78
C THR A 23 4.42 -10.53 15.35
N ASP A 24 5.55 -11.21 15.22
CA ASP A 24 6.84 -10.69 15.68
C ASP A 24 7.20 -9.39 14.94
N PHE A 25 6.90 -9.32 13.64
CA PHE A 25 7.09 -8.12 12.83
C PHE A 25 6.20 -6.97 13.32
N VAL A 26 4.90 -7.21 13.54
CA VAL A 26 3.98 -6.18 14.07
C VAL A 26 4.43 -5.69 15.44
N ASN A 27 4.79 -6.61 16.35
CA ASN A 27 5.29 -6.24 17.67
C ASN A 27 6.57 -5.39 17.58
N SER A 28 7.49 -5.74 16.68
CA SER A 28 8.68 -4.93 16.41
C SER A 28 8.31 -3.54 15.89
N LEU A 29 7.35 -3.43 14.98
CA LEU A 29 6.90 -2.13 14.44
C LEU A 29 6.28 -1.23 15.52
N LEU A 30 5.49 -1.82 16.42
CA LEU A 30 4.85 -1.11 17.53
C LEU A 30 5.91 -0.62 18.53
N ASN A 31 6.82 -1.50 18.96
CA ASN A 31 7.89 -1.15 19.88
C ASN A 31 8.78 -0.04 19.30
N THR A 32 9.25 -0.18 18.05
CA THR A 32 10.03 0.86 17.39
C THR A 32 9.21 2.16 17.24
N GLY A 33 7.91 2.05 16.96
CA GLY A 33 7.01 3.20 16.90
C GLY A 33 6.92 3.97 18.22
N ASP A 34 6.91 3.26 19.34
CA ASP A 34 6.89 3.85 20.67
C ASP A 34 8.25 4.45 21.04
N ASP A 35 9.36 3.80 20.68
CA ASP A 35 10.71 4.36 20.86
C ASP A 35 10.87 5.71 20.13
N ILE A 36 10.40 5.77 18.86
CA ILE A 36 10.42 7.01 18.08
C ILE A 36 9.57 8.10 18.74
N ARG A 37 8.40 7.77 19.29
CA ARG A 37 7.50 8.74 19.94
C ARG A 37 8.09 9.32 21.23
N HIS A 38 8.96 8.58 21.91
CA HIS A 38 9.61 9.01 23.14
C HIS A 38 10.99 9.63 22.90
N ASP A 39 11.33 9.96 21.65
CA ASP A 39 12.64 10.47 21.22
C ASP A 39 13.82 9.58 21.68
N SER A 40 13.57 8.30 21.97
CA SER A 40 14.62 7.34 22.36
C SER A 40 15.36 6.78 21.14
N LEU A 41 14.83 6.99 19.94
CA LEU A 41 15.44 6.57 18.68
C LEU A 41 15.32 7.66 17.60
N PRO A 42 16.39 8.45 17.34
CA PRO A 42 16.38 9.42 16.26
C PRO A 42 16.42 8.70 14.91
N ILE A 43 15.35 8.84 14.13
CA ILE A 43 15.26 8.24 12.79
C ILE A 43 15.05 9.31 11.72
N TYR A 44 15.63 9.08 10.55
CA TYR A 44 15.39 9.91 9.37
C TYR A 44 14.01 9.65 8.75
N ALA A 45 13.62 8.37 8.63
CA ALA A 45 12.34 7.97 8.05
C ALA A 45 11.85 6.64 8.64
N ARG A 46 10.52 6.47 8.70
CA ARG A 46 9.87 5.21 9.10
C ARG A 46 9.73 4.27 7.91
N ALA A 47 10.87 3.77 7.41
CA ALA A 47 10.93 2.86 6.27
C ALA A 47 11.75 1.61 6.63
N ILE A 48 11.25 0.43 6.25
CA ILE A 48 11.93 -0.85 6.45
C ILE A 48 12.02 -1.57 5.11
N SER A 49 13.24 -1.96 4.74
CA SER A 49 13.49 -2.76 3.54
C SER A 49 13.55 -4.24 3.90
N ILE A 50 12.73 -5.06 3.24
CA ILE A 50 12.74 -6.52 3.41
C ILE A 50 13.50 -7.14 2.23
N LEU A 51 14.77 -7.49 2.46
CA LEU A 51 15.66 -8.06 1.44
C LEU A 51 15.66 -9.59 1.53
N GLN A 52 15.00 -10.25 0.57
CA GLN A 52 15.03 -11.72 0.43
C GLN A 52 14.86 -12.13 -1.03
N SER A 53 15.25 -13.36 -1.39
CA SER A 53 15.02 -13.92 -2.74
C SER A 53 13.54 -14.00 -3.11
N SER A 54 13.23 -14.02 -4.41
CA SER A 54 11.84 -14.15 -4.87
C SER A 54 11.20 -15.45 -4.38
N GLY A 55 9.91 -15.42 -4.05
CA GLY A 55 9.17 -16.60 -3.59
C GLY A 55 9.32 -16.98 -2.11
N THR A 56 10.08 -16.23 -1.31
CA THR A 56 10.28 -16.51 0.14
C THR A 56 9.14 -16.07 1.05
N GLY A 57 8.01 -15.63 0.47
CA GLY A 57 6.84 -15.21 1.25
C GLY A 57 6.84 -13.76 1.73
N LYS A 58 7.65 -12.86 1.17
CA LYS A 58 7.63 -11.42 1.52
C LYS A 58 6.24 -10.78 1.40
N SER A 59 5.60 -10.93 0.23
CA SER A 59 4.24 -10.40 0.03
C SER A 59 3.25 -11.09 0.96
N ARG A 60 3.43 -12.39 1.19
CA ARG A 60 2.58 -13.15 2.11
C ARG A 60 2.71 -12.68 3.56
N LEU A 61 3.92 -12.35 4.01
CA LEU A 61 4.16 -11.75 5.32
C LEU A 61 3.32 -10.47 5.47
N LEU A 62 3.31 -9.59 4.46
CA LEU A 62 2.51 -8.37 4.49
C LEU A 62 0.99 -8.64 4.51
N THR A 63 0.52 -9.65 3.79
CA THR A 63 -0.88 -10.10 3.90
C THR A 63 -1.21 -10.56 5.32
N GLU A 64 -0.33 -11.32 5.98
CA GLU A 64 -0.58 -11.77 7.36
C GLU A 64 -0.45 -10.64 8.39
N VAL A 65 0.37 -9.63 8.13
CA VAL A 65 0.40 -8.37 8.91
C VAL A 65 -0.93 -7.63 8.77
N GLY A 66 -1.52 -7.62 7.57
CA GLY A 66 -2.85 -7.05 7.31
C GLY A 66 -3.97 -7.65 8.17
N LYS A 67 -3.83 -8.90 8.62
CA LYS A 67 -4.78 -9.54 9.55
C LYS A 67 -4.67 -9.05 10.99
N GLN A 68 -3.60 -8.35 11.33
CA GLN A 68 -3.32 -7.92 12.71
C GLN A 68 -3.44 -6.40 12.88
N THR A 69 -3.29 -5.65 11.79
CA THR A 69 -3.38 -4.19 11.82
C THR A 69 -3.86 -3.61 10.49
N PHE A 70 -4.42 -2.41 10.52
CA PHE A 70 -4.83 -1.68 9.32
C PHE A 70 -3.63 -1.47 8.40
N THR A 71 -3.70 -2.10 7.22
CA THR A 71 -2.62 -2.11 6.24
C THR A 71 -3.16 -1.69 4.89
N LEU A 72 -2.42 -0.87 4.16
CA LEU A 72 -2.71 -0.52 2.77
C LEU A 72 -1.66 -1.17 1.85
N PRO A 73 -1.90 -2.39 1.35
CA PRO A 73 -0.94 -3.10 0.51
C PRO A 73 -0.96 -2.54 -0.91
N ILE A 74 0.21 -2.18 -1.45
CA ILE A 74 0.36 -1.70 -2.83
C ILE A 74 1.37 -2.59 -3.56
N CYS A 75 0.95 -3.20 -4.67
CA CYS A 75 1.77 -4.05 -5.51
C CYS A 75 2.17 -3.33 -6.79
N LEU A 76 3.37 -2.74 -6.79
CA LEU A 76 3.95 -2.05 -7.96
C LEU A 76 4.69 -3.01 -8.92
N ARG A 77 4.31 -4.29 -8.97
CA ARG A 77 4.89 -5.22 -9.96
C ARG A 77 4.48 -4.76 -11.36
N ASN A 78 5.35 -4.93 -12.36
CA ASN A 78 4.94 -4.75 -13.75
C ASN A 78 3.71 -5.64 -14.04
N PRO A 79 2.61 -5.10 -14.57
CA PRO A 79 1.40 -5.87 -14.85
C PRO A 79 1.61 -7.06 -15.78
N ASN A 80 2.67 -7.03 -16.61
CA ASN A 80 3.02 -8.10 -17.53
C ASN A 80 3.92 -9.19 -16.90
N ASP A 81 4.48 -8.95 -15.71
CA ASP A 81 5.35 -9.92 -15.03
C ASP A 81 4.51 -10.92 -14.21
N PRO A 82 4.87 -12.22 -14.22
CA PRO A 82 4.18 -13.21 -13.41
C PRO A 82 4.43 -13.00 -11.92
N GLY A 83 3.43 -13.32 -11.09
CA GLY A 83 3.57 -13.35 -9.64
C GLY A 83 2.25 -13.15 -8.90
N TYR A 84 2.28 -13.34 -7.58
CA TYR A 84 1.14 -13.09 -6.69
C TYR A 84 1.62 -12.30 -5.44
N PRO A 85 0.83 -11.36 -4.88
CA PRO A 85 -0.46 -10.85 -5.37
C PRO A 85 -0.34 -10.15 -6.73
N PRO A 86 -1.42 -10.05 -7.53
CA PRO A 86 -1.40 -9.34 -8.80
C PRO A 86 -1.01 -7.86 -8.66
N SER A 87 -0.59 -7.25 -9.77
CA SER A 87 -0.22 -5.84 -9.81
C SER A 87 -1.44 -4.92 -9.59
N ASP A 88 -1.24 -3.85 -8.84
CA ASP A 88 -2.14 -2.69 -8.87
C ASP A 88 -1.84 -1.86 -10.11
N ALA A 89 -2.27 -2.34 -11.28
CA ALA A 89 -1.80 -1.84 -12.57
C ALA A 89 -1.98 -0.32 -12.75
N ALA A 90 -3.11 0.24 -12.30
CA ALA A 90 -3.36 1.68 -12.34
C ALA A 90 -2.32 2.46 -11.54
N VAL A 91 -1.96 1.97 -10.34
CA VAL A 91 -0.95 2.59 -9.47
C VAL A 91 0.45 2.42 -10.05
N TYR A 92 0.76 1.24 -10.61
CA TYR A 92 2.01 1.02 -11.34
C TYR A 92 2.17 2.04 -12.46
N HIS A 93 1.15 2.21 -13.31
CA HIS A 93 1.21 3.16 -14.43
C HIS A 93 1.31 4.61 -13.98
N TYR A 94 0.64 4.98 -12.88
CA TYR A 94 0.77 6.31 -12.28
C TYR A 94 2.22 6.63 -11.93
N PHE A 95 2.92 5.71 -11.25
CA PHE A 95 4.32 5.92 -10.88
C PHE A 95 5.28 5.75 -12.07
N ALA A 96 5.00 4.86 -13.01
CA ALA A 96 5.84 4.66 -14.19
C ALA A 96 5.86 5.89 -15.13
N GLN A 97 4.84 6.75 -15.08
CA GLN A 97 4.79 8.01 -15.82
C GLN A 97 5.67 9.11 -15.19
N LEU A 98 6.13 8.94 -13.94
CA LEU A 98 7.05 9.87 -13.32
C LEU A 98 8.45 9.65 -13.93
N THR A 99 8.67 10.21 -15.11
CA THR A 99 9.98 10.21 -15.75
C THR A 99 10.90 11.13 -14.96
N THR A 100 11.89 10.55 -14.30
CA THR A 100 12.91 11.31 -13.58
C THR A 100 14.29 10.79 -13.92
N ASP A 101 15.07 11.61 -14.62
CA ASP A 101 16.50 11.36 -14.85
C ASP A 101 17.33 11.73 -13.60
N ASN A 102 16.69 12.13 -12.49
CA ASN A 102 17.34 12.46 -11.23
C ASN A 102 16.51 12.10 -9.98
N ASP A 103 17.19 11.61 -8.94
CA ASP A 103 16.61 11.28 -7.63
C ASP A 103 16.17 12.52 -6.83
N MET A 104 16.36 13.73 -7.37
CA MET A 104 16.00 15.00 -6.72
C MET A 104 14.79 15.68 -7.40
N SER A 105 14.06 14.95 -8.24
CA SER A 105 12.90 15.51 -8.94
C SER A 105 11.84 15.91 -7.93
N PHE A 106 11.66 17.23 -7.77
CA PHE A 106 10.60 17.81 -6.97
C PHE A 106 9.22 17.30 -7.40
N THR A 107 9.04 17.07 -8.71
CA THR A 107 7.80 16.54 -9.30
C THR A 107 7.51 15.12 -8.82
N ALA A 108 8.51 14.22 -8.81
CA ALA A 108 8.30 12.86 -8.32
C ALA A 108 8.02 12.83 -6.81
N HIS A 109 8.77 13.58 -6.01
CA HIS A 109 8.49 13.71 -4.58
C HIS A 109 7.09 14.26 -4.30
N SER A 110 6.69 15.31 -5.03
CA SER A 110 5.35 15.89 -4.91
C SER A 110 4.26 14.92 -5.32
N ALA A 111 4.47 14.14 -6.37
CA ALA A 111 3.53 13.11 -6.82
C ALA A 111 3.40 11.98 -5.79
N ILE A 112 4.52 11.46 -5.27
CA ILE A 112 4.53 10.44 -4.21
C ILE A 112 3.82 10.97 -2.95
N ALA A 113 4.14 12.19 -2.51
CA ALA A 113 3.49 12.80 -1.36
C ALA A 113 1.99 13.01 -1.58
N SER A 114 1.60 13.49 -2.77
CA SER A 114 0.19 13.65 -3.17
C SER A 114 -0.55 12.30 -3.15
N PHE A 115 0.08 11.25 -3.67
CA PHE A 115 -0.46 9.90 -3.68
C PHE A 115 -0.64 9.37 -2.26
N LEU A 116 0.39 9.43 -1.41
CA LEU A 116 0.30 8.93 -0.02
C LEU A 116 -0.77 9.69 0.77
N ALA A 117 -0.84 11.01 0.61
CA ALA A 117 -1.88 11.82 1.26
C ALA A 117 -3.28 11.45 0.77
N ALA A 118 -3.46 11.29 -0.55
CA ALA A 118 -4.74 10.87 -1.13
C ALA A 118 -5.13 9.44 -0.69
N ALA A 119 -4.16 8.53 -0.61
CA ALA A 119 -4.36 7.15 -0.19
C ALA A 119 -4.86 7.06 1.25
N HIS A 120 -4.18 7.73 2.20
CA HIS A 120 -4.58 7.73 3.60
C HIS A 120 -5.92 8.45 3.83
N LYS A 121 -6.18 9.56 3.13
CA LYS A 121 -7.48 10.26 3.22
C LYS A 121 -8.62 9.39 2.69
N THR A 122 -8.45 8.76 1.53
CA THR A 122 -9.48 7.89 0.93
C THR A 122 -9.73 6.67 1.80
N MET A 123 -8.67 6.06 2.34
CA MET A 123 -8.80 4.98 3.32
C MET A 123 -9.64 5.41 4.52
N LEU A 124 -9.34 6.57 5.12
CA LEU A 124 -10.09 7.07 6.26
C LEU A 124 -11.57 7.33 5.91
N GLU A 125 -11.85 7.94 4.75
CA GLU A 125 -13.21 8.21 4.28
C GLU A 125 -14.00 6.91 4.07
N TRP A 126 -13.41 5.90 3.42
CA TRP A 126 -14.05 4.60 3.21
C TRP A 126 -14.31 3.88 4.53
N LEU A 127 -13.36 3.93 5.48
CA LEU A 127 -13.53 3.37 6.82
C LEU A 127 -14.66 4.06 7.60
N GLN A 128 -14.73 5.40 7.54
CA GLN A 128 -15.79 6.16 8.21
C GLN A 128 -17.17 5.93 7.58
N GLU A 129 -17.24 5.77 6.25
CA GLU A 129 -18.48 5.41 5.56
C GLU A 129 -18.91 4.00 5.93
N ALA A 130 -18.01 3.02 5.91
CA ALA A 130 -18.31 1.65 6.31
C ALA A 130 -18.78 1.56 7.77
N GLN A 131 -18.10 2.27 8.68
CA GLN A 131 -18.51 2.36 10.07
C GLN A 131 -19.93 2.93 10.20
N ARG A 132 -20.26 4.03 9.52
CA ARG A 132 -21.61 4.62 9.57
C ARG A 132 -22.68 3.75 8.92
N LYS A 133 -22.35 3.07 7.82
CA LYS A 133 -23.29 2.28 7.03
C LYS A 133 -23.64 0.94 7.68
N TYR A 134 -22.65 0.29 8.29
CA TYR A 134 -22.79 -1.06 8.83
C TYR A 134 -22.72 -1.13 10.36
N ASP A 135 -22.49 0.00 11.03
CA ASP A 135 -22.34 0.11 12.49
C ASP A 135 -21.22 -0.80 13.04
N PHE A 136 -20.10 -0.87 12.30
CA PHE A 136 -18.96 -1.71 12.69
C PHE A 136 -18.20 -1.13 13.88
N ASP A 137 -17.82 -2.00 14.81
CA ASP A 137 -16.79 -1.71 15.81
C ASP A 137 -15.37 -1.77 15.20
N GLY A 138 -14.35 -1.47 16.02
CA GLY A 138 -12.96 -1.44 15.55
C GLY A 138 -12.47 -2.75 14.89
N PRO A 139 -12.61 -3.91 15.56
CA PRO A 139 -12.27 -5.21 14.98
C PRO A 139 -13.04 -5.55 13.70
N GLN A 140 -14.36 -5.31 13.66
CA GLN A 140 -15.17 -5.57 12.47
C GLN A 140 -14.76 -4.68 11.30
N LEU A 141 -14.44 -3.41 11.57
CA LEU A 141 -13.97 -2.46 10.56
C LEU A 141 -12.59 -2.85 10.02
N HIS A 142 -11.71 -3.38 10.88
CA HIS A 142 -10.41 -3.92 10.49
C HIS A 142 -10.55 -5.15 9.60
N GLU A 143 -11.40 -6.11 9.99
CA GLU A 143 -11.67 -7.31 9.19
C GLU A 143 -12.28 -6.95 7.83
N TRP A 144 -13.25 -6.03 7.81
CA TRP A 144 -13.84 -5.52 6.57
C TRP A 144 -12.78 -4.92 5.65
N TRP A 145 -11.91 -4.05 6.18
CA TRP A 145 -10.83 -3.43 5.42
C TRP A 145 -9.82 -4.46 4.89
N TYR A 146 -9.43 -5.41 5.73
CA TYR A 146 -8.54 -6.50 5.35
C TYR A 146 -9.10 -7.30 4.17
N ASN A 147 -10.38 -7.68 4.24
CA ASN A 147 -11.05 -8.42 3.19
C ASN A 147 -11.16 -7.59 1.90
N LEU A 148 -11.48 -6.30 2.02
CA LEU A 148 -11.49 -5.38 0.88
C LEU A 148 -10.13 -5.28 0.20
N MET A 149 -9.02 -5.26 0.95
CA MET A 149 -7.69 -5.11 0.35
C MET A 149 -7.09 -6.43 -0.18
N GLU A 150 -7.40 -7.57 0.43
CA GLU A 150 -6.77 -8.85 0.08
C GLU A 150 -7.68 -9.81 -0.68
N GLN A 151 -8.99 -9.82 -0.39
CA GLN A 151 -9.94 -10.74 -1.02
C GLN A 151 -10.63 -10.14 -2.26
N SER A 152 -10.70 -8.80 -2.38
CA SER A 152 -11.34 -8.12 -3.52
C SER A 152 -10.50 -8.07 -4.81
N VAL A 153 -9.33 -8.74 -4.85
CA VAL A 153 -8.53 -8.89 -6.09
C VAL A 153 -9.37 -9.48 -7.24
N ARG A 154 -10.48 -10.16 -6.93
CA ARG A 154 -11.46 -10.67 -7.90
C ARG A 154 -12.74 -9.84 -8.06
N GLU A 155 -13.07 -8.96 -7.11
CA GLU A 155 -14.35 -8.23 -7.06
C GLU A 155 -14.24 -6.74 -7.42
N GLY A 156 -13.03 -6.23 -7.65
CA GLY A 156 -12.81 -4.90 -8.22
C GLY A 156 -12.84 -3.75 -7.22
N GLU A 157 -13.23 -3.96 -5.96
CA GLU A 157 -13.28 -2.90 -4.95
C GLU A 157 -11.91 -2.26 -4.68
N ARG A 158 -10.85 -3.07 -4.53
CA ARG A 158 -9.46 -2.57 -4.44
C ARG A 158 -9.07 -1.74 -5.66
N HIS A 159 -9.52 -2.13 -6.85
CA HIS A 159 -9.28 -1.37 -8.07
C HIS A 159 -10.01 -0.01 -8.02
N PHE A 160 -11.29 0.02 -7.65
CA PHE A 160 -12.05 1.27 -7.47
C PHE A 160 -11.44 2.18 -6.40
N PHE A 161 -10.98 1.60 -5.30
CA PHE A 161 -10.27 2.33 -4.26
C PHE A 161 -9.06 3.07 -4.85
N PHE A 162 -8.20 2.35 -5.59
CA PHE A 162 -7.01 2.97 -6.17
C PHE A 162 -7.33 3.97 -7.28
N GLU A 163 -8.35 3.73 -8.12
CA GLU A 163 -8.82 4.73 -9.09
C GLU A 163 -9.23 6.04 -8.40
N GLU A 164 -9.95 5.96 -7.28
CA GLU A 164 -10.33 7.13 -6.50
C GLU A 164 -9.12 7.85 -5.89
N VAL A 165 -8.16 7.09 -5.34
CA VAL A 165 -6.89 7.62 -4.84
C VAL A 165 -6.14 8.38 -5.93
N LEU A 166 -6.01 7.79 -7.12
CA LEU A 166 -5.31 8.41 -8.24
C LEU A 166 -6.01 9.69 -8.72
N ARG A 167 -7.35 9.69 -8.78
CA ARG A 167 -8.13 10.90 -9.09
C ARG A 167 -7.85 12.03 -8.10
N LYS A 168 -7.83 11.74 -6.80
CA LYS A 168 -7.53 12.73 -5.75
C LYS A 168 -6.07 13.17 -5.79
N ALA A 169 -5.13 12.26 -5.98
CA ALA A 169 -3.70 12.55 -6.07
C ALA A 169 -3.39 13.52 -7.22
N ASN A 170 -3.94 13.25 -8.42
CA ASN A 170 -3.78 14.11 -9.59
C ASN A 170 -4.35 15.52 -9.38
N THR A 171 -5.47 15.63 -8.67
CA THR A 171 -6.04 16.93 -8.30
C THR A 171 -5.02 17.72 -7.47
N VAL A 172 -4.50 17.12 -6.39
CA VAL A 172 -3.53 17.76 -5.49
C VAL A 172 -2.24 18.17 -6.22
N SER A 173 -1.69 17.29 -7.06
CA SER A 173 -0.47 17.58 -7.82
C SER A 173 -0.63 18.74 -8.81
N HIS A 174 -1.81 18.89 -9.45
CA HIS A 174 -2.10 20.04 -10.32
C HIS A 174 -2.11 21.37 -9.55
N TRP A 175 -2.67 21.38 -8.34
CA TRP A 175 -2.66 22.57 -7.48
C TRP A 175 -1.23 22.97 -7.09
N PHE A 176 -0.38 22.02 -6.69
CA PHE A 176 1.01 22.30 -6.32
C PHE A 176 1.85 22.83 -7.49
N LEU A 177 1.73 22.23 -8.68
CA LEU A 177 2.45 22.70 -9.87
C LEU A 177 1.98 24.09 -10.31
N THR A 178 0.67 24.34 -10.25
CA THR A 178 0.11 25.65 -10.61
C THR A 178 0.55 26.74 -9.63
N PHE A 179 0.52 26.47 -8.33
CA PHE A 179 1.01 27.40 -7.30
C PHE A 179 2.50 27.68 -7.45
N GLN A 180 3.32 26.67 -7.73
CA GLN A 180 4.77 26.87 -7.89
C GLN A 180 5.10 27.71 -9.13
N ILE A 181 4.38 27.51 -10.26
CA ILE A 181 4.53 28.36 -11.45
C ILE A 181 4.11 29.80 -11.17
N ILE A 182 3.09 30.01 -10.32
CA ILE A 182 2.62 31.36 -9.94
C ILE A 182 3.60 32.04 -8.97
N VAL A 183 4.24 31.30 -8.05
CA VAL A 183 5.19 31.84 -7.06
C VAL A 183 6.58 32.11 -7.65
N ILE A 184 6.95 31.46 -8.76
CA ILE A 184 8.24 31.66 -9.46
C ILE A 184 8.15 32.74 -10.58
N ARG A 185 7.03 33.47 -10.70
CA ARG A 185 6.91 34.65 -11.57
C ARG A 185 6.82 35.93 -10.75
#